data_AF-A0A956QUX2-F1
#
_entry.id   AF-A0A956QUX2-F1
#
_cell.length_a   1.000
_cell.length_b   1.000
_cell.length_c   1.000
_cell.angle_alpha   90.00
_cell.angle_beta   90.00
_cell.angle_gamma   90.00
#
_symmetry.space_group_name_H-M   'P 1'
#
loop_
_entity.id
_entity.type
_entity.pdbx_description
1 polymer ?
#
loop_
_entity_poly.entity_id
_entity_poly.type
_entity_poly.pdbx_seq_one_letter_code
_entity_poly.pdbx_strand_id
1 'polypeptide(L)'
;MSLADGYNDFADSGAAYREGLFQRELMVFWVQSLFEQLESFANQFNGRIAQTCICVDVEKPEFHKVSCRDVSIFNPNGIEKLYYEGHIVNGRIALFLRGVDNEIDAFLLPVSSLLRLSLNPDEGSNFVAFIRLYLDVAVPDRVALQISSLDGERIEELETSSIPLLARYLFSAFIQESMNSDEQCAYRPAEPVRN
;
A
#
# COMPACT_ATOMS: atom_id res chain seq x y z
N MET A 1 -40.38 16.17 -19.05
CA MET A 1 -38.99 15.66 -19.10
C MET A 1 -38.53 15.76 -20.54
N SER A 2 -37.52 16.59 -20.80
CA SER A 2 -36.97 16.80 -22.13
C SER A 2 -36.05 15.63 -22.49
N LEU A 3 -36.04 15.21 -23.77
CA LEU A 3 -35.06 14.24 -24.29
C LEU A 3 -33.61 14.71 -24.11
N ALA A 4 -33.39 16.02 -23.97
CA ALA A 4 -32.08 16.61 -23.67
C ALA A 4 -31.62 16.36 -22.23
N ASP A 5 -32.55 16.27 -21.26
CA ASP A 5 -32.21 16.00 -19.86
C ASP A 5 -31.71 14.55 -19.72
N GLY A 6 -32.37 13.61 -20.41
CA GLY A 6 -31.94 12.21 -20.40
C GLY A 6 -30.60 11.97 -21.10
N TYR A 7 -30.29 12.68 -22.19
CA TYR A 7 -29.00 12.52 -22.89
C TYR A 7 -27.81 13.07 -22.09
N ASN A 8 -28.02 14.12 -21.29
CA ASN A 8 -26.99 14.66 -20.40
C ASN A 8 -26.69 13.69 -19.25
N ASP A 9 -27.71 13.07 -18.65
CA ASP A 9 -27.51 12.04 -17.61
C ASP A 9 -26.74 10.81 -18.13
N PHE A 10 -26.95 10.41 -19.39
CA PHE A 10 -26.17 9.33 -20.03
C PHE A 10 -24.73 9.74 -20.40
N ALA A 11 -24.51 10.99 -20.77
CA ALA A 11 -23.17 11.51 -21.06
C ALA A 11 -22.35 11.69 -19.77
N ASP A 12 -22.98 12.20 -18.71
CA ASP A 12 -22.38 12.43 -17.40
C ASP A 12 -22.06 11.09 -16.69
N SER A 13 -22.96 10.11 -16.78
CA SER A 13 -22.68 8.75 -16.28
C SER A 13 -21.56 8.05 -17.07
N GLY A 14 -21.46 8.29 -18.39
CA GLY A 14 -20.35 7.78 -19.20
C GLY A 14 -19.01 8.48 -18.95
N ALA A 15 -19.01 9.76 -18.56
CA ALA A 15 -17.82 10.48 -18.14
C ALA A 15 -17.34 9.98 -16.76
N ALA A 16 -18.24 9.90 -15.78
CA ALA A 16 -17.94 9.40 -14.43
C ALA A 16 -17.43 7.94 -14.46
N TYR A 17 -18.01 7.08 -15.30
CA TYR A 17 -17.54 5.70 -15.48
C TYR A 17 -16.10 5.64 -16.01
N ARG A 18 -15.76 6.49 -16.99
CA ARG A 18 -14.41 6.55 -17.56
C ARG A 18 -13.40 7.10 -16.58
N GLU A 19 -13.78 8.12 -15.82
CA GLU A 19 -12.96 8.69 -14.76
C GLU A 19 -12.64 7.65 -13.67
N GLY A 20 -13.64 6.88 -13.22
CA GLY A 20 -13.44 5.81 -12.23
C GLY A 20 -12.58 4.65 -12.74
N LEU A 21 -12.69 4.28 -14.03
CA LEU A 21 -11.77 3.31 -14.65
C LEU A 21 -10.34 3.83 -14.66
N PHE A 22 -10.16 5.10 -15.06
CA PHE A 22 -8.85 5.72 -15.14
C PHE A 22 -8.17 5.82 -13.77
N GLN A 23 -8.92 6.19 -12.72
CA GLN A 23 -8.43 6.16 -11.32
C GLN A 23 -7.87 4.79 -10.95
N ARG A 24 -8.62 3.74 -11.25
CA ARG A 24 -8.21 2.37 -10.94
C ARG A 24 -6.95 1.96 -11.71
N GLU A 25 -6.87 2.29 -12.99
CA GLU A 25 -5.68 2.02 -13.80
C GLU A 25 -4.45 2.74 -13.26
N LEU A 26 -4.59 4.01 -12.89
CA LEU A 26 -3.51 4.80 -12.30
C LEU A 26 -3.06 4.24 -10.94
N MET A 27 -4.02 3.85 -10.09
CA MET A 27 -3.73 3.23 -8.80
C MET A 27 -2.94 1.92 -8.98
N VAL A 28 -3.41 1.05 -9.88
CA VAL A 28 -2.73 -0.22 -10.19
C VAL A 28 -1.32 0.05 -10.71
N PHE A 29 -1.15 1.01 -11.62
CA PHE A 29 0.16 1.40 -12.16
C PHE A 29 1.12 1.81 -11.04
N TRP A 30 0.69 2.70 -10.13
CA TRP A 30 1.53 3.18 -9.04
C TRP A 30 1.92 2.07 -8.07
N VAL A 31 0.96 1.23 -7.66
CA VAL A 31 1.23 0.11 -6.74
C VAL A 31 2.17 -0.91 -7.40
N GLN A 32 1.93 -1.29 -8.66
CA GLN A 32 2.81 -2.22 -9.39
C GLN A 32 4.23 -1.66 -9.52
N SER A 33 4.35 -0.41 -9.97
CA SER A 33 5.65 0.23 -10.18
C SER A 33 6.42 0.38 -8.87
N LEU A 34 5.75 0.70 -7.76
CA LEU A 34 6.37 0.72 -6.44
C LEU A 34 6.88 -0.68 -6.05
N PHE A 35 6.08 -1.73 -6.26
CA PHE A 35 6.49 -3.10 -5.94
C PHE A 35 7.66 -3.60 -6.76
N GLU A 36 7.75 -3.27 -8.05
CA GLU A 36 8.91 -3.63 -8.87
C GLU A 36 10.21 -3.00 -8.31
N GLN A 37 10.15 -1.73 -7.90
CA GLN A 37 11.29 -1.07 -7.28
C GLN A 37 11.63 -1.67 -5.92
N LEU A 38 10.62 -1.95 -5.08
CA LEU A 38 10.83 -2.53 -3.78
C LEU A 38 11.35 -3.98 -3.86
N GLU A 39 10.90 -4.79 -4.82
CA GLU A 39 11.41 -6.13 -5.12
C GLU A 39 12.89 -6.06 -5.51
N SER A 40 13.25 -5.10 -6.38
CA SER A 40 14.65 -4.84 -6.73
C SER A 40 15.50 -4.51 -5.48
N PHE A 41 15.01 -3.65 -4.58
CA PHE A 41 15.71 -3.31 -3.34
C PHE A 41 15.81 -4.49 -2.37
N ALA A 42 14.74 -5.27 -2.20
CA ALA A 42 14.74 -6.47 -1.37
C ALA A 42 15.75 -7.50 -1.89
N ASN A 43 15.78 -7.75 -3.20
CA ASN A 43 16.74 -8.66 -3.82
C ASN A 43 18.20 -8.17 -3.65
N GLN A 44 18.44 -6.86 -3.79
CA GLN A 44 19.77 -6.28 -3.54
C GLN A 44 20.19 -6.35 -2.07
N PHE A 45 19.24 -6.14 -1.15
CA PHE A 45 19.45 -6.26 0.28
C PHE A 45 19.77 -7.72 0.67
N ASN A 46 18.94 -8.66 0.21
CA ASN A 46 19.10 -10.09 0.46
C ASN A 46 20.38 -10.65 -0.18
N GLY A 47 20.77 -10.17 -1.36
CA GLY A 47 22.04 -10.57 -2.00
C GLY A 47 23.30 -10.18 -1.20
N ARG A 48 23.17 -9.27 -0.23
CA ARG A 48 24.26 -8.80 0.64
C ARG A 48 24.28 -9.50 2.02
N ILE A 49 23.49 -10.57 2.23
CA ILE A 49 23.19 -11.27 3.53
C ILE A 49 24.40 -11.86 4.30
N ALA A 50 25.65 -11.56 3.96
CA ALA A 50 26.77 -11.92 4.84
C ALA A 50 26.75 -11.20 6.22
N GLN A 51 25.90 -10.18 6.42
CA GLN A 51 25.99 -9.25 7.57
C GLN A 51 24.65 -8.87 8.25
N THR A 52 23.49 -9.37 7.82
CA THR A 52 22.18 -8.98 8.39
C THR A 52 21.36 -10.20 8.82
N CYS A 53 20.76 -10.17 10.02
CA CYS A 53 19.82 -11.20 10.51
C CYS A 53 18.39 -11.06 9.93
N ILE A 54 18.24 -10.24 8.88
CA ILE A 54 16.96 -9.88 8.28
C ILE A 54 16.98 -10.41 6.84
N CYS A 55 16.00 -11.25 6.52
CA CYS A 55 15.64 -11.64 5.15
C CYS A 55 14.32 -10.96 4.82
N VAL A 56 14.20 -10.45 3.60
CA VAL A 56 13.02 -9.71 3.14
C VAL A 56 12.32 -10.50 2.06
N ASP A 57 11.08 -10.89 2.29
CA ASP A 57 10.23 -11.55 1.30
C ASP A 57 9.25 -10.54 0.71
N VAL A 58 9.00 -10.66 -0.59
CA VAL A 58 8.13 -9.76 -1.33
C VAL A 58 6.97 -10.56 -1.92
N GLU A 59 5.76 -10.17 -1.58
CA GLU A 59 4.54 -10.71 -2.17
C GLU A 59 4.02 -9.72 -3.21
N LYS A 60 3.79 -10.23 -4.43
CA LYS A 60 3.33 -9.40 -5.54
C LYS A 60 1.92 -8.87 -5.25
N PRO A 61 1.59 -7.65 -5.71
CA PRO A 61 0.25 -7.11 -5.48
C PRO A 61 -0.84 -7.90 -6.20
N GLU A 62 -1.97 -8.08 -5.52
CA GLU A 62 -3.13 -8.80 -6.04
C GLU A 62 -4.44 -8.04 -5.76
N PHE A 63 -5.49 -8.36 -6.53
CA PHE A 63 -6.82 -7.83 -6.29
C PHE A 63 -7.54 -8.66 -5.24
N HIS A 64 -8.11 -7.97 -4.26
CA HIS A 64 -8.93 -8.55 -3.23
C HIS A 64 -10.30 -7.87 -3.23
N LYS A 65 -11.33 -8.70 -3.03
CA LYS A 65 -12.73 -8.26 -3.02
C LYS A 65 -13.35 -8.66 -1.69
N VAL A 66 -13.82 -7.69 -0.93
CA VAL A 66 -14.53 -7.94 0.34
C VAL A 66 -15.92 -7.37 0.26
N SER A 67 -16.89 -8.17 0.69
CA SER A 67 -18.26 -7.73 0.92
C SER A 67 -18.35 -7.08 2.29
N CYS A 68 -18.37 -5.75 2.33
CA CYS A 68 -18.67 -5.02 3.57
C CYS A 68 -20.17 -5.18 3.85
N ARG A 69 -20.50 -5.85 4.95
CA ARG A 69 -21.86 -5.81 5.50
C ARG A 69 -22.01 -4.48 6.24
N ASP A 70 -22.47 -3.48 5.53
CA ASP A 70 -22.87 -2.24 6.18
C ASP A 70 -24.16 -2.50 6.96
N VAL A 71 -24.06 -2.58 8.29
CA VAL A 71 -25.21 -2.84 9.17
C VAL A 71 -26.17 -1.64 9.20
N SER A 72 -25.72 -0.48 8.70
CA SER A 72 -26.45 0.79 8.77
C SER A 72 -27.39 1.03 7.59
N ILE A 73 -27.26 0.28 6.48
CA ILE A 73 -28.08 0.43 5.29
C ILE A 73 -28.65 -0.94 4.95
N PHE A 74 -29.97 -1.07 4.93
CA PHE A 74 -30.68 -2.21 4.34
C PHE A 74 -30.41 -2.25 2.83
N ASN A 75 -29.19 -2.59 2.44
CA ASN A 75 -28.80 -2.86 1.07
C ASN A 75 -28.47 -4.35 0.97
N PRO A 76 -29.38 -5.20 0.46
CA PRO A 76 -29.23 -6.66 0.48
C PRO A 76 -28.02 -7.17 -0.31
N ASN A 77 -27.36 -6.31 -1.09
CA ASN A 77 -26.21 -6.67 -1.90
C ASN A 77 -24.85 -6.37 -1.24
N GLY A 78 -24.82 -5.77 -0.04
CA GLY A 78 -23.57 -5.29 0.57
C GLY A 78 -22.89 -4.20 -0.28
N ILE A 79 -21.92 -3.49 0.32
CA ILE A 79 -21.01 -2.65 -0.47
C ILE A 79 -19.79 -3.51 -0.73
N GLU A 80 -19.57 -3.89 -1.99
CA GLU A 80 -18.36 -4.60 -2.39
C GLU A 80 -17.23 -3.58 -2.51
N LYS A 81 -16.21 -3.69 -1.65
CA LYS A 81 -14.98 -2.92 -1.78
C LYS A 81 -13.96 -3.78 -2.52
N LEU A 82 -13.44 -3.26 -3.63
CA LEU A 82 -12.31 -3.83 -4.36
C LEU A 82 -11.06 -3.05 -3.96
N TYR A 83 -10.02 -3.75 -3.54
CA TYR A 83 -8.74 -3.16 -3.22
C TYR A 83 -7.62 -3.93 -3.92
N TYR A 84 -6.53 -3.22 -4.18
CA TYR A 84 -5.33 -3.78 -4.77
C TYR A 84 -4.20 -3.61 -3.77
N GLU A 85 -3.71 -4.72 -3.23
CA GLU A 85 -2.75 -4.69 -2.13
C GLU A 85 -1.57 -5.60 -2.41
N GLY A 86 -0.43 -5.27 -1.82
CA GLY A 86 0.75 -6.11 -1.80
C GLY A 86 1.52 -5.86 -0.51
N HIS A 87 2.46 -6.74 -0.20
CA HIS A 87 3.31 -6.54 0.98
C HIS A 87 4.72 -7.04 0.83
N ILE A 88 5.57 -6.45 1.66
CA ILE A 88 6.95 -6.88 1.87
C ILE A 88 7.10 -7.16 3.34
N VAL A 89 7.62 -8.33 3.66
CA VAL A 89 7.72 -8.82 5.03
C VAL A 89 9.13 -9.23 5.35
N ASN A 90 9.44 -9.15 6.63
CA ASN A 90 10.46 -10.00 7.22
C ASN A 90 9.81 -10.80 8.35
N GLY A 91 10.59 -11.50 9.17
CA GLY A 91 10.04 -12.27 10.28
C GLY A 91 9.24 -11.49 11.34
N ARG A 92 9.13 -10.15 11.27
CA ARG A 92 8.53 -9.31 12.31
C ARG A 92 7.61 -8.21 11.80
N ILE A 93 8.05 -7.45 10.80
CA ILE A 93 7.36 -6.28 10.27
C ILE A 93 6.91 -6.57 8.83
N ALA A 94 5.77 -6.01 8.47
CA ALA A 94 5.26 -5.91 7.12
C ALA A 94 5.21 -4.43 6.70
N LEU A 95 5.77 -4.11 5.54
CA LEU A 95 5.39 -2.95 4.76
C LEU A 95 4.23 -3.39 3.86
N PHE A 96 3.06 -2.81 4.09
CA PHE A 96 1.84 -3.16 3.39
C PHE A 96 1.33 -1.94 2.61
N LEU A 97 1.11 -2.10 1.31
CA LEU A 97 0.51 -1.07 0.45
C LEU A 97 -0.89 -1.52 0.05
N ARG A 98 -1.85 -0.59 0.13
CA ARG A 98 -3.23 -0.83 -0.28
C ARG A 98 -3.74 0.35 -1.09
N GLY A 99 -4.17 0.08 -2.31
CA GLY A 99 -4.91 1.02 -3.14
C GLY A 99 -6.42 0.80 -3.06
N VAL A 100 -7.17 1.88 -2.83
CA VAL A 100 -8.65 1.93 -2.89
C VAL A 100 -9.05 3.19 -3.62
N ASP A 101 -9.84 3.06 -4.68
CA ASP A 101 -10.29 4.18 -5.52
C ASP A 101 -9.12 5.06 -5.99
N ASN A 102 -9.01 6.28 -5.46
CA ASN A 102 -7.95 7.25 -5.78
C ASN A 102 -6.89 7.40 -4.67
N GLU A 103 -6.88 6.50 -3.68
CA GLU A 103 -5.96 6.56 -2.54
C GLU A 103 -5.06 5.33 -2.51
N ILE A 104 -3.79 5.52 -2.14
CA ILE A 104 -2.86 4.43 -1.82
C ILE A 104 -2.30 4.69 -0.43
N ASP A 105 -2.58 3.77 0.49
CA ASP A 105 -2.08 3.81 1.86
C ASP A 105 -0.88 2.87 2.02
N ALA A 106 0.14 3.35 2.72
CA ALA A 106 1.26 2.56 3.17
C ALA A 106 1.26 2.43 4.69
N PHE A 107 1.43 1.20 5.16
CA PHE A 107 1.43 0.85 6.57
C PHE A 107 2.73 0.12 6.93
N LEU A 108 3.29 0.45 8.09
CA LEU A 108 4.28 -0.38 8.77
C LEU A 108 3.59 -1.02 9.97
N LEU A 109 3.50 -2.33 9.97
CA LEU A 109 2.80 -3.07 11.01
C LEU A 109 3.49 -4.39 11.35
N PRO A 110 3.27 -4.96 12.54
CA PRO A 110 3.69 -6.33 12.84
C PRO A 110 3.07 -7.32 11.85
N VAL A 111 3.81 -8.35 11.43
CA VAL A 111 3.32 -9.39 10.51
C VAL A 111 2.03 -10.04 11.00
N SER A 112 1.86 -10.19 12.33
CA SER A 112 0.64 -10.73 12.95
C SER A 112 -0.61 -9.88 12.70
N SER A 113 -0.44 -8.59 12.37
CA SER A 113 -1.52 -7.66 12.06
C SER A 113 -1.85 -7.60 10.57
N LEU A 114 -1.01 -8.17 9.69
CA LEU A 114 -1.18 -8.11 8.24
C LEU A 114 -2.47 -8.78 7.79
N LEU A 115 -2.69 -10.03 8.23
CA LEU A 115 -3.91 -10.77 7.92
C LEU A 115 -5.17 -10.07 8.43
N ARG A 116 -5.08 -9.43 9.61
CA ARG A 116 -6.22 -8.69 10.18
C ARG A 116 -6.60 -7.51 9.32
N LEU A 117 -5.61 -6.71 8.90
CA LEU A 117 -5.85 -5.56 8.03
C LEU A 117 -6.33 -5.99 6.63
N SER A 118 -5.75 -7.05 6.06
CA SER A 118 -6.14 -7.62 4.76
C SER A 118 -7.60 -8.10 4.73
N LEU A 119 -8.07 -8.74 5.81
CA LEU A 119 -9.43 -9.30 5.89
C LEU A 119 -10.49 -8.29 6.35
N ASN A 120 -10.12 -7.29 7.16
CA ASN A 120 -11.03 -6.27 7.69
C ASN A 120 -10.56 -4.87 7.24
N PRO A 121 -10.95 -4.41 6.05
CA PRO A 121 -10.52 -3.10 5.55
C PRO A 121 -11.02 -1.93 6.43
N ASP A 122 -12.15 -2.10 7.11
CA ASP A 122 -12.71 -1.08 8.00
C ASP A 122 -11.93 -0.97 9.34
N GLU A 123 -11.12 -1.99 9.71
CA GLU A 123 -10.13 -1.88 10.79
C GLU A 123 -8.96 -0.96 10.41
N GLY A 124 -8.87 -0.48 9.16
CA GLY A 124 -7.89 0.52 8.75
C GLY A 124 -7.89 1.77 9.63
N SER A 125 -9.01 2.12 10.29
CA SER A 125 -9.05 3.19 11.30
C SER A 125 -8.20 2.92 12.55
N ASN A 126 -7.92 1.65 12.87
CA ASN A 126 -7.06 1.23 13.98
C ASN A 126 -5.57 1.17 13.57
N PHE A 127 -5.26 1.28 12.28
CA PHE A 127 -3.90 1.26 11.75
C PHE A 127 -3.61 2.60 11.07
N VAL A 128 -2.65 3.34 11.60
CA VAL A 128 -2.32 4.64 11.02
C VAL A 128 -1.41 4.42 9.81
N ALA A 129 -1.88 4.78 8.62
CA ALA A 129 -1.04 4.85 7.43
C ALA A 129 0.04 5.92 7.66
N PHE A 130 1.31 5.55 7.49
CA PHE A 130 2.42 6.50 7.66
C PHE A 130 2.66 7.31 6.38
N ILE A 131 2.21 6.80 5.24
CA ILE A 131 2.12 7.51 3.97
C ILE A 131 0.74 7.26 3.37
N ARG A 132 0.17 8.31 2.79
CA ARG A 132 -0.98 8.26 1.91
C ARG A 132 -0.68 9.00 0.61
N LEU A 133 -1.01 8.38 -0.51
CA LEU A 133 -0.97 9.01 -1.84
C LEU A 133 -2.39 9.26 -2.29
N TYR A 134 -2.65 10.47 -2.77
CA TYR A 134 -3.88 10.81 -3.47
C TYR A 134 -3.59 10.97 -4.96
N LEU A 135 -4.31 10.22 -5.77
CA LEU A 135 -4.16 10.20 -7.22
C LEU A 135 -5.07 11.27 -7.82
N ASP A 136 -4.49 12.24 -8.52
CA ASP A 136 -5.24 13.27 -9.24
C ASP A 136 -5.50 12.83 -10.67
N VAL A 137 -6.78 12.65 -11.01
CA VAL A 137 -7.21 12.22 -12.35
C VAL A 137 -7.05 13.31 -13.40
N ALA A 138 -7.07 14.58 -12.98
CA ALA A 138 -6.91 15.69 -13.90
C ALA A 138 -5.49 15.74 -14.50
N VAL A 139 -4.51 15.18 -13.77
CA VAL A 139 -3.12 15.14 -14.20
C VAL A 139 -2.56 13.73 -13.96
N PRO A 140 -2.68 12.82 -14.95
CA PRO A 140 -2.28 11.41 -14.85
C PRO A 140 -0.92 11.12 -14.22
N ASP A 141 0.04 12.03 -14.44
CA ASP A 141 1.41 11.84 -13.99
C ASP A 141 1.66 12.40 -12.59
N ARG A 142 0.68 13.03 -11.95
CA ARG A 142 0.83 13.67 -10.64
C ARG A 142 0.03 12.98 -9.55
N VAL A 143 0.67 12.85 -8.40
CA VAL A 143 0.04 12.36 -7.17
C VAL A 143 0.43 13.27 -6.02
N ALA A 144 -0.52 13.56 -5.14
CA ALA A 144 -0.22 14.28 -3.90
C ALA A 144 0.18 13.27 -2.83
N LEU A 145 1.39 13.42 -2.29
CA LEU A 145 1.90 12.65 -1.17
C LEU A 145 1.55 13.37 0.13
N GLN A 146 0.91 12.66 1.05
CA GLN A 146 0.74 13.03 2.45
C GLN A 146 1.57 12.07 3.32
N ILE A 147 2.56 12.59 4.05
CA ILE A 147 3.33 11.82 5.03
C ILE A 147 2.78 12.12 6.43
N SER A 148 2.37 11.09 7.17
CA SER A 148 1.76 11.22 8.49
C SER A 148 2.76 11.34 9.64
N SER A 149 4.08 11.36 9.38
CA SER A 149 5.09 11.33 10.44
C SER A 149 5.41 12.71 11.05
N LEU A 150 5.01 12.86 12.31
CA LEU A 150 5.62 13.58 13.44
C LEU A 150 5.73 15.12 13.50
N ASP A 151 5.58 15.92 12.43
CA ASP A 151 5.64 17.41 12.56
C ASP A 151 4.58 18.19 11.73
N GLY A 152 3.57 17.51 11.21
CA GLY A 152 2.49 18.11 10.40
C GLY A 152 2.52 17.65 8.94
N GLU A 153 1.41 17.87 8.24
CA GLU A 153 1.22 17.45 6.84
C GLU A 153 2.25 18.12 5.93
N ARG A 154 3.20 17.34 5.41
CA ARG A 154 3.95 17.73 4.22
C ARG A 154 3.21 17.17 3.01
N ILE A 155 2.56 18.06 2.26
CA ILE A 155 1.96 17.75 0.96
C ILE A 155 3.04 17.99 -0.09
N GLU A 156 3.49 16.94 -0.77
CA GLU A 156 4.38 17.05 -1.94
C GLU A 156 3.65 16.57 -3.19
N GLU A 157 3.71 17.36 -4.26
CA GLU A 157 3.34 16.85 -5.59
C GLU A 157 4.48 15.97 -6.09
N LEU A 158 4.18 14.69 -6.31
CA LEU A 158 5.09 13.74 -6.92
C LEU A 158 4.68 13.49 -8.36
N GLU A 159 5.69 13.30 -9.20
CA GLU A 159 5.51 12.79 -10.56
C GLU A 159 5.80 11.29 -10.60
N THR A 160 5.36 10.57 -11.65
CA THR A 160 5.69 9.15 -11.87
C THR A 160 7.20 8.89 -11.87
N SER A 161 8.01 9.87 -12.30
CA SER A 161 9.48 9.86 -12.20
C SER A 161 10.02 9.74 -10.76
N SER A 162 9.19 10.04 -9.75
CA SER A 162 9.52 9.99 -8.32
C SER A 162 9.31 8.60 -7.70
N ILE A 163 8.71 7.65 -8.42
CA ILE A 163 8.44 6.29 -7.94
C ILE A 163 9.69 5.62 -7.33
N PRO A 164 10.87 5.63 -7.97
CA PRO A 164 12.07 5.02 -7.38
C PRO A 164 12.50 5.66 -6.06
N LEU A 165 12.33 6.97 -5.92
CA LEU A 165 12.67 7.70 -4.69
C LEU A 165 11.70 7.34 -3.56
N LEU A 166 10.39 7.31 -3.86
CA LEU A 166 9.36 6.92 -2.90
C LEU A 166 9.55 5.46 -2.46
N ALA A 167 9.78 4.53 -3.40
CA ALA A 167 10.08 3.14 -3.08
C ALA A 167 11.32 3.02 -2.18
N ARG A 168 12.37 3.81 -2.44
CA ARG A 168 13.57 3.82 -1.59
C ARG A 168 13.27 4.34 -0.19
N TYR A 169 12.46 5.39 -0.07
CA TYR A 169 12.01 5.92 1.22
C TYR A 169 11.22 4.86 2.01
N LEU A 170 10.21 4.26 1.38
CA LEU A 170 9.40 3.18 1.96
C LEU A 170 10.26 2.00 2.43
N PHE A 171 11.19 1.53 1.59
CA PHE A 171 12.09 0.44 1.93
C PHE A 171 13.02 0.80 3.10
N SER A 172 13.54 2.03 3.13
CA SER A 172 14.41 2.49 4.23
C SER A 172 13.66 2.54 5.55
N ALA A 173 12.41 3.05 5.55
CA ALA A 173 11.56 3.09 6.73
C ALA A 173 11.24 1.67 7.23
N PHE A 174 10.93 0.75 6.31
CA PHE A 174 10.72 -0.66 6.63
C PHE A 174 11.94 -1.30 7.30
N ILE A 175 13.15 -1.12 6.75
CA ILE A 175 14.38 -1.66 7.34
C ILE A 175 14.67 -1.02 8.70
N GLN A 176 14.49 0.29 8.83
CA GLN A 176 14.70 0.99 10.09
C GLN A 176 13.78 0.48 11.20
N GLU A 177 12.49 0.30 10.90
CA GLU A 177 11.51 -0.25 11.85
C GLU A 177 11.85 -1.69 12.25
N SER A 178 12.36 -2.46 11.29
CA SER A 178 12.80 -3.84 11.50
C SER A 178 14.03 -3.94 12.41
N MET A 179 14.89 -2.91 12.44
CA MET A 179 16.04 -2.82 13.34
C MET A 179 15.67 -2.22 14.71
N ASN A 180 14.71 -1.30 14.78
CA ASN A 180 14.27 -0.71 16.05
C ASN A 180 13.53 -1.70 16.95
N SER A 181 12.98 -2.76 16.36
CA SER A 181 12.35 -3.86 17.09
C SER A 181 13.36 -4.83 17.75
N ASP A 182 14.68 -4.53 17.71
CA ASP A 182 15.78 -5.33 18.27
C ASP A 182 16.23 -4.94 19.70
N GLU A 183 15.41 -5.24 20.71
CA GLU A 183 15.99 -5.56 22.03
C GLU A 183 16.47 -7.02 22.14
N GLN A 184 16.40 -7.86 21.09
CA GLN A 184 16.75 -9.29 21.19
C GLN A 184 17.45 -9.95 19.98
N CYS A 185 18.19 -9.22 19.14
CA CYS A 185 19.09 -9.86 18.15
C CYS A 185 20.44 -10.25 18.79
N ALA A 186 20.40 -11.09 19.82
CA ALA A 186 21.60 -11.71 20.36
C ALA A 186 22.00 -12.88 19.45
N TYR A 187 22.85 -12.63 18.46
CA TYR A 187 23.59 -13.68 17.77
C TYR A 187 24.33 -14.54 18.81
N ARG A 188 23.85 -15.76 19.06
CA ARG A 188 24.64 -16.78 19.77
C ARG A 188 25.34 -17.60 18.69
N PRO A 189 26.67 -17.44 18.49
CA PRO A 189 27.39 -18.38 17.65
C PRO A 189 27.16 -19.79 18.19
N ALA A 190 26.89 -20.74 17.29
CA ALA A 190 26.74 -22.13 17.66
C ALA A 190 28.01 -22.58 18.42
N GLU A 191 27.84 -23.04 19.67
CA GLU A 191 28.95 -23.61 20.41
C GLU A 191 29.51 -24.81 19.63
N PRO A 192 30.84 -24.92 19.45
CA PRO A 192 31.41 -26.06 18.76
C PRO A 192 31.07 -27.32 19.54
N VAL A 193 30.40 -28.25 18.87
CA VAL A 193 30.12 -29.60 19.37
C VAL A 193 31.46 -30.23 19.74
N ARG A 194 31.74 -30.36 21.04
CA ARG A 194 32.89 -31.11 21.54
C ARG A 194 32.55 -32.59 21.40
N ASN A 195 33.21 -33.27 20.46
CA ASN A 195 33.28 -34.73 20.41
C ASN A 195 34.14 -35.28 21.55
#